data_AF-A0A374WEG3-F1
#
_entry.id   AF-A0A374WEG3-F1
#
_cell.length_a   1.000
_cell.length_b   1.000
_cell.length_c   1.000
_cell.angle_alpha   90.00
_cell.angle_beta   90.00
_cell.angle_gamma   90.00
#
_symmetry.space_group_name_H-M   'P 1'
#
loop_
_entity.id
_entity.type
_entity.pdbx_description
1 polymer ?
#
loop_
_entity_poly.entity_id
_entity_poly.type
_entity_poly.pdbx_seq_one_letter_code
_entity_poly.pdbx_strand_id
1 'polypeptide(L)'
;MQLFNGWLRLINKEQSNNTLMNTTFKNLAYTALAVTLLMPTITACAQKGIKASKNYITKDVKVSEFNAIELLGSPDIVYTQNNDGKTSVEIYGSDNLVDLLEVSVQKNTLVVKFKPNSSYYGESRLEVRATSPSLNRATLKGSGDVKLNSDITSDNLEINLQGSGDIKSNGNIFCKRTLKTMLQGSGDIDLYKNVQCSVATVTLQGSGDIKIQNMTASSGSIKLQGSGDIDVKEYCKSGELTVGLQGSGDVKIKNIESTSTNAELSGSGDMELSGDTQTAVLTLNNSGNIRADKMKAQTVKATVKGSGDITCYATEELVGNVLGSGSIRYKGEPKVQSTSKIKPL
;
A
#
# COMPACT_ATOMS: atom_id res chain seq x y z
N MET A 1 -53.87 -51.04 -40.92
CA MET A 1 -53.36 -52.33 -41.43
C MET A 1 -52.04 -52.60 -40.70
N GLN A 2 -52.08 -53.55 -39.76
CA GLN A 2 -51.01 -54.38 -39.16
C GLN A 2 -49.55 -53.82 -39.16
N LEU A 3 -48.92 -53.52 -38.02
CA LEU A 3 -48.38 -54.38 -36.92
C LEU A 3 -46.87 -54.70 -37.06
N PHE A 4 -46.18 -54.65 -35.90
CA PHE A 4 -44.99 -55.43 -35.47
C PHE A 4 -43.54 -54.91 -35.70
N ASN A 5 -42.98 -54.36 -34.61
CA ASN A 5 -41.81 -54.83 -33.83
C ASN A 5 -40.63 -55.53 -34.52
N GLY A 6 -39.40 -55.13 -34.16
CA GLY A 6 -38.21 -55.96 -34.35
C GLY A 6 -36.88 -55.29 -34.00
N TRP A 7 -36.49 -55.35 -32.73
CA TRP A 7 -35.12 -55.10 -32.24
C TRP A 7 -34.13 -56.13 -32.81
N LEU A 8 -32.86 -55.72 -32.94
CA LEU A 8 -31.63 -56.51 -33.15
C LEU A 8 -31.49 -57.35 -34.44
N ARG A 9 -30.61 -56.86 -35.33
CA ARG A 9 -29.48 -57.69 -35.77
C ARG A 9 -28.20 -56.85 -35.89
N LEU A 10 -27.27 -57.26 -35.06
CA LEU A 10 -25.90 -56.82 -34.88
C LEU A 10 -25.00 -57.19 -36.08
N ILE A 11 -23.98 -56.35 -36.28
CA ILE A 11 -22.56 -56.70 -36.51
C ILE A 11 -22.19 -57.46 -37.81
N ASN A 12 -21.27 -56.80 -38.52
CA ASN A 12 -20.30 -57.25 -39.55
C ASN A 12 -20.60 -56.64 -40.92
N LYS A 13 -19.66 -56.05 -41.66
CA LYS A 13 -18.19 -55.90 -41.55
C LYS A 13 -17.78 -55.16 -42.84
N GLU A 14 -16.77 -54.29 -42.76
CA GLU A 14 -15.99 -53.61 -43.82
C GLU A 14 -15.92 -52.11 -43.51
N GLN A 15 -15.00 -51.61 -42.67
CA GLN A 15 -13.55 -51.52 -42.91
C GLN A 15 -13.20 -51.19 -44.37
N SER A 16 -12.90 -49.93 -44.66
CA SER A 16 -11.50 -49.47 -44.79
C SER A 16 -11.44 -48.01 -45.26
N ASN A 17 -10.38 -47.31 -44.85
CA ASN A 17 -9.90 -46.01 -45.32
C ASN A 17 -10.55 -44.75 -44.74
N ASN A 18 -10.17 -44.43 -43.50
CA ASN A 18 -10.37 -43.11 -42.93
C ASN A 18 -9.15 -42.72 -42.10
N THR A 19 -8.11 -42.20 -42.75
CA THR A 19 -6.94 -41.59 -42.08
C THR A 19 -6.18 -40.71 -43.08
N LEU A 20 -6.63 -39.46 -43.23
CA LEU A 20 -5.84 -38.25 -43.61
C LEU A 20 -6.78 -37.14 -44.10
N MET A 21 -7.51 -36.49 -43.19
CA MET A 21 -8.05 -35.11 -43.30
C MET A 21 -9.21 -34.96 -42.29
N ASN A 22 -8.93 -34.76 -41.00
CA ASN A 22 -9.97 -34.26 -40.08
C ASN A 22 -9.44 -33.70 -38.74
N THR A 23 -8.36 -32.91 -38.78
CA THR A 23 -7.83 -32.23 -37.58
C THR A 23 -7.67 -30.72 -37.71
N THR A 24 -8.14 -30.09 -38.80
CA THR A 24 -7.98 -28.63 -39.01
C THR A 24 -9.29 -27.82 -39.12
N PHE A 25 -10.47 -28.41 -38.86
CA PHE A 25 -11.75 -27.70 -39.03
C PHE A 25 -12.73 -27.78 -37.84
N LYS A 26 -12.23 -27.87 -36.59
CA LYS A 26 -13.10 -27.86 -35.39
C LYS A 26 -12.92 -26.69 -34.40
N ASN A 27 -12.03 -25.73 -34.69
CA ASN A 27 -11.78 -24.59 -33.79
C ASN A 27 -12.27 -23.23 -34.31
N LEU A 28 -13.17 -23.19 -35.30
CA LEU A 28 -13.67 -21.94 -35.88
C LEU A 28 -15.19 -21.71 -35.69
N ALA A 29 -15.79 -22.30 -34.66
CA ALA A 29 -17.22 -22.19 -34.35
C ALA A 29 -17.53 -21.84 -32.88
N TYR A 30 -16.57 -21.24 -32.16
CA TYR A 30 -16.73 -20.80 -30.75
C TYR A 30 -16.48 -19.29 -30.55
N THR A 31 -16.73 -18.46 -31.57
CA THR A 31 -16.46 -17.00 -31.52
C THR A 31 -17.70 -16.13 -31.71
N ALA A 32 -18.92 -16.63 -31.48
CA ALA A 32 -20.12 -15.80 -31.66
C ALA A 32 -21.32 -16.20 -30.77
N LEU A 33 -21.15 -16.39 -29.45
CA LEU A 33 -22.31 -16.38 -28.53
C LEU A 33 -21.89 -16.34 -27.03
N ALA A 34 -21.44 -15.20 -26.50
CA ALA A 34 -21.48 -14.89 -25.06
C ALA A 34 -20.96 -13.47 -24.75
N VAL A 35 -21.55 -12.44 -25.36
CA VAL A 35 -21.51 -11.09 -24.79
C VAL A 35 -22.95 -10.61 -24.70
N THR A 36 -23.73 -11.29 -23.86
CA THR A 36 -24.94 -10.69 -23.32
C THR A 36 -24.50 -9.63 -22.33
N LEU A 37 -24.52 -8.39 -22.81
CA LEU A 37 -24.46 -7.17 -22.04
C LEU A 37 -25.46 -7.27 -20.88
N LEU A 38 -25.00 -7.67 -19.70
CA LEU A 38 -25.72 -7.48 -18.45
C LEU A 38 -25.79 -5.96 -18.26
N MET A 39 -26.87 -5.34 -18.73
CA MET A 39 -27.26 -4.02 -18.23
C MET A 39 -27.63 -4.21 -16.76
N PRO A 40 -26.87 -3.70 -15.79
CA PRO A 40 -27.43 -3.54 -14.47
C PRO A 40 -28.53 -2.49 -14.64
N THR A 41 -29.79 -2.90 -14.49
CA THR A 41 -30.87 -1.95 -14.26
C THR A 41 -30.45 -1.17 -13.03
N ILE A 42 -30.03 0.08 -13.22
CA ILE A 42 -29.80 1.02 -12.14
C ILE A 42 -31.18 1.27 -11.55
N THR A 43 -31.59 0.43 -10.61
CA THR A 43 -32.60 0.81 -9.66
C THR A 43 -31.96 1.95 -8.90
N ALA A 44 -32.22 3.18 -9.36
CA ALA A 44 -31.88 4.38 -8.62
C ALA A 44 -32.68 4.26 -7.31
N CYS A 45 -32.05 3.69 -6.28
CA CYS A 45 -32.50 3.85 -4.93
C CYS A 45 -32.49 5.35 -4.70
N ALA A 46 -33.66 5.97 -4.83
CA ALA A 46 -33.90 7.32 -4.34
C ALA A 46 -33.85 7.25 -2.82
N GLN A 47 -32.63 7.09 -2.30
CA GLN A 47 -32.34 7.13 -0.89
C GLN A 47 -32.67 8.57 -0.47
N LYS A 48 -33.63 8.71 0.45
CA LYS A 48 -34.01 10.00 1.03
C LYS A 48 -32.82 10.57 1.81
N GLY A 49 -31.88 11.17 1.09
CA GLY A 49 -30.75 11.85 1.69
C GLY A 49 -31.18 13.22 2.22
N ILE A 50 -30.45 13.71 3.22
CA ILE A 50 -30.60 15.07 3.74
C ILE A 50 -29.75 15.99 2.87
N LYS A 51 -30.33 17.04 2.29
CA LYS A 51 -29.54 18.04 1.55
C LYS A 51 -28.77 18.92 2.53
N ALA A 52 -27.47 19.10 2.34
CA ALA A 52 -26.70 20.04 3.16
C ALA A 52 -27.30 21.46 3.12
N SER A 53 -27.50 22.09 4.28
CA SER A 53 -28.04 23.46 4.36
C SER A 53 -27.04 24.53 3.91
N LYS A 54 -25.74 24.23 3.99
CA LYS A 54 -24.61 25.16 3.85
C LYS A 54 -24.51 26.23 4.94
N ASN A 55 -25.34 26.15 5.99
CA ASN A 55 -25.20 26.98 7.20
C ASN A 55 -24.23 26.29 8.16
N TYR A 56 -22.98 26.73 8.18
CA TYR A 56 -21.93 26.08 8.97
C TYR A 56 -21.97 26.48 10.44
N ILE A 57 -21.91 25.49 11.32
CA ILE A 57 -21.82 25.67 12.77
C ILE A 57 -20.66 24.84 13.33
N THR A 58 -20.25 25.18 14.54
CA THR A 58 -19.33 24.39 15.35
C THR A 58 -20.09 23.87 16.56
N LYS A 59 -20.03 22.57 16.81
CA LYS A 59 -20.71 21.91 17.93
C LYS A 59 -19.70 21.21 18.82
N ASP A 60 -19.60 21.65 20.07
CA ASP A 60 -18.79 20.99 21.08
C ASP A 60 -19.33 19.60 21.43
N VAL A 61 -18.43 18.62 21.58
CA VAL A 61 -18.75 17.27 22.01
C VAL A 61 -18.00 16.98 23.30
N LYS A 62 -18.74 16.78 24.39
CA LYS A 62 -18.17 16.34 25.66
C LYS A 62 -17.75 14.87 25.55
N VAL A 63 -16.46 14.61 25.68
CA VAL A 63 -15.88 13.26 25.67
C VAL A 63 -14.93 13.06 26.84
N SER A 64 -14.70 11.81 27.21
CA SER A 64 -13.59 11.45 28.10
C SER A 64 -12.25 11.59 27.37
N GLU A 65 -11.15 11.47 28.12
CA GLU A 65 -9.81 11.40 27.55
C GLU A 65 -9.66 10.23 26.57
N PHE A 66 -8.83 10.42 25.54
CA PHE A 66 -8.51 9.40 24.55
C PHE A 66 -7.07 9.56 24.08
N ASN A 67 -6.50 8.46 23.59
CA ASN A 67 -5.17 8.42 22.99
C ASN A 67 -5.15 7.68 21.65
N ALA A 68 -6.32 7.46 21.07
CA ALA A 68 -6.48 6.91 19.74
C ALA A 68 -7.67 7.58 19.04
N ILE A 69 -7.60 7.66 17.72
CA ILE A 69 -8.70 8.14 16.87
C ILE A 69 -9.07 7.06 15.85
N GLU A 70 -10.36 6.86 15.61
CA GLU A 70 -10.88 5.95 14.59
C GLU A 70 -12.02 6.64 13.83
N LEU A 71 -11.79 6.89 12.55
CA LEU A 71 -12.75 7.46 11.62
C LEU A 71 -13.39 6.35 10.79
N LEU A 72 -14.72 6.29 10.79
CA LEU A 72 -15.51 5.37 9.97
C LEU A 72 -16.39 6.17 8.99
N GLY A 73 -16.20 5.93 7.70
CA GLY A 73 -17.00 6.53 6.63
C GLY A 73 -16.31 7.70 5.92
N SER A 74 -17.10 8.70 5.54
CA SER A 74 -16.68 9.87 4.75
C SER A 74 -16.50 11.23 5.47
N PRO A 75 -16.62 11.39 6.81
CA PRO A 75 -16.21 12.64 7.46
C PRO A 75 -14.69 12.78 7.50
N ASP A 76 -14.19 13.97 7.83
CA ASP A 76 -12.77 14.21 8.06
C ASP A 76 -12.45 14.34 9.55
N ILE A 77 -11.22 13.98 9.94
CA ILE A 77 -10.65 14.31 11.26
C ILE A 77 -9.44 15.21 11.09
N VAL A 78 -9.42 16.32 11.82
CA VAL A 78 -8.20 17.12 12.05
C VAL A 78 -7.78 16.93 13.50
N TYR A 79 -6.66 16.24 13.71
CA TYR A 79 -6.13 15.95 15.05
C TYR A 79 -4.96 16.87 15.39
N THR A 80 -4.91 17.32 16.65
CA THR A 80 -3.80 18.09 17.23
C THR A 80 -3.40 17.46 18.57
N GLN A 81 -2.13 17.09 18.74
CA GLN A 81 -1.60 16.72 20.05
C GLN A 81 -1.23 17.99 20.82
N ASN A 82 -1.67 18.11 22.07
CA ASN A 82 -1.32 19.24 22.93
C ASN A 82 -0.98 18.76 24.36
N ASN A 83 0.19 19.15 24.86
CA ASN A 83 0.72 18.70 26.15
C ASN A 83 0.14 19.46 27.36
N ASP A 84 -0.87 20.32 27.18
CA ASP A 84 -1.53 21.08 28.26
C ASP A 84 -2.50 20.24 29.11
N GLY A 85 -2.61 18.94 28.83
CA GLY A 85 -3.49 18.01 29.54
C GLY A 85 -4.96 18.12 29.13
N LYS A 86 -5.32 19.00 28.19
CA LYS A 86 -6.71 19.21 27.81
C LYS A 86 -7.10 18.31 26.65
N THR A 87 -8.30 17.75 26.76
CA THR A 87 -8.98 17.04 25.67
C THR A 87 -10.15 17.90 25.21
N SER A 88 -10.27 18.10 23.89
CA SER A 88 -11.38 18.83 23.28
C SER A 88 -11.78 18.19 21.96
N VAL A 89 -13.08 18.12 21.69
CA VAL A 89 -13.61 17.64 20.43
C VAL A 89 -14.75 18.55 19.98
N GLU A 90 -14.65 19.04 18.75
CA GLU A 90 -15.70 19.84 18.11
C GLU A 90 -16.02 19.28 16.71
N ILE A 91 -17.28 19.41 16.31
CA ILE A 91 -17.75 19.05 14.96
C ILE A 91 -18.01 20.35 14.21
N TYR A 92 -17.33 20.56 13.09
CA TYR A 92 -17.57 21.65 12.17
C TYR A 92 -18.32 21.14 10.93
N GLY A 93 -19.48 21.72 10.63
CA GLY A 93 -20.24 21.36 9.43
C GLY A 93 -21.59 22.03 9.34
N SER A 94 -22.38 21.65 8.33
CA SER A 94 -23.74 22.19 8.16
C SER A 94 -24.63 21.83 9.36
N ASP A 95 -25.42 22.79 9.83
CA ASP A 95 -26.32 22.66 11.00
C ASP A 95 -27.21 21.41 10.98
N ASN A 96 -27.74 21.06 9.81
CA ASN A 96 -28.62 19.92 9.62
C ASN A 96 -27.89 18.59 9.42
N LEU A 97 -26.55 18.59 9.38
CA LEU A 97 -25.71 17.40 9.18
C LEU A 97 -24.85 17.06 10.40
N VAL A 98 -24.45 18.04 11.23
CA VAL A 98 -23.59 17.76 12.40
C VAL A 98 -24.21 16.74 13.36
N ASP A 99 -25.54 16.72 13.47
CA ASP A 99 -26.27 15.78 14.31
C ASP A 99 -26.35 14.36 13.74
N LEU A 100 -25.94 14.14 12.49
CA LEU A 100 -25.85 12.82 11.87
C LEU A 100 -24.57 12.08 12.27
N LEU A 101 -23.58 12.78 12.82
CA LEU A 101 -22.37 12.16 13.36
C LEU A 101 -22.59 11.66 14.78
N GLU A 102 -22.10 10.45 15.03
CA GLU A 102 -21.89 9.88 16.34
C GLU A 102 -20.41 9.99 16.66
N VAL A 103 -20.08 10.82 17.64
CA VAL A 103 -18.71 11.06 18.12
C VAL A 103 -18.67 10.67 19.59
N SER A 104 -17.92 9.62 19.91
CA SER A 104 -17.88 9.08 21.27
C SER A 104 -16.53 8.44 21.56
N VAL A 105 -16.13 8.36 22.83
CA VAL A 105 -14.92 7.66 23.23
C VAL A 105 -15.26 6.25 23.72
N GLN A 106 -14.63 5.24 23.15
CA GLN A 106 -14.77 3.84 23.50
C GLN A 106 -13.38 3.24 23.71
N LYS A 107 -13.10 2.70 24.90
CA LYS A 107 -11.78 2.11 25.25
C LYS A 107 -10.61 3.06 24.89
N ASN A 108 -10.68 4.32 25.34
CA ASN A 108 -9.69 5.38 25.07
C ASN A 108 -9.50 5.73 23.58
N THR A 109 -10.43 5.33 22.71
CA THR A 109 -10.44 5.66 21.28
C THR A 109 -11.60 6.59 20.98
N LEU A 110 -11.32 7.77 20.42
CA LEU A 110 -12.35 8.63 19.84
C LEU A 110 -12.83 8.01 18.53
N VAL A 111 -14.07 7.50 18.55
CA VAL A 111 -14.73 6.91 17.39
C VAL A 111 -15.65 7.93 16.76
N VAL A 112 -15.41 8.22 15.48
CA VAL A 112 -16.24 9.09 14.64
C VAL A 112 -16.90 8.23 13.57
N LYS A 113 -18.23 8.26 13.50
CA LYS A 113 -19.00 7.53 12.48
C LYS A 113 -20.33 8.22 12.23
N PHE A 114 -21.00 7.88 11.13
CA PHE A 114 -22.39 8.26 10.95
C PHE A 114 -23.33 7.42 11.82
N LYS A 115 -24.39 8.05 12.33
CA LYS A 115 -25.53 7.32 12.93
C LYS A 115 -26.17 6.41 11.88
N PRO A 116 -26.74 5.26 12.29
CA PRO A 116 -27.43 4.36 11.37
C PRO A 116 -28.48 5.09 10.52
N ASN A 117 -28.62 4.69 9.25
CA ASN A 117 -29.57 5.26 8.29
C ASN A 117 -29.39 6.76 7.99
N SER A 118 -28.19 7.31 8.26
CA SER A 118 -27.85 8.67 7.84
C SER A 118 -27.31 8.64 6.40
N SER A 119 -27.94 9.39 5.51
CA SER A 119 -27.42 9.66 4.17
C SER A 119 -27.65 11.14 3.85
N TYR A 120 -26.69 11.76 3.17
CA TYR A 120 -26.78 13.16 2.78
C TYR A 120 -26.27 13.34 1.36
N TYR A 121 -26.68 14.44 0.73
CA TYR A 121 -26.23 14.81 -0.62
C TYR A 121 -25.98 16.30 -0.74
N GLY A 122 -25.24 16.67 -1.78
CA GLY A 122 -24.75 18.02 -2.01
C GLY A 122 -23.41 18.26 -1.34
N GLU A 123 -22.75 19.34 -1.76
CA GLU A 123 -21.49 19.78 -1.17
C GLU A 123 -21.67 20.07 0.32
N SER A 124 -20.90 19.36 1.14
CA SER A 124 -20.86 19.60 2.58
C SER A 124 -19.45 19.37 3.08
N ARG A 125 -19.14 19.94 4.24
CA ARG A 125 -17.92 19.64 4.98
C ARG A 125 -18.34 19.17 6.35
N LEU A 126 -17.93 17.97 6.72
CA LEU A 126 -18.14 17.39 8.04
C LEU A 126 -16.76 17.05 8.59
N GLU A 127 -16.25 17.94 9.43
CA GLU A 127 -14.90 17.85 9.98
C GLU A 127 -14.99 17.74 11.50
N VAL A 128 -14.36 16.72 12.06
CA VAL A 128 -14.18 16.58 13.50
C VAL A 128 -12.79 17.08 13.86
N ARG A 129 -12.71 18.10 14.69
CA ARG A 129 -11.43 18.58 15.23
C ARG A 129 -11.25 18.01 16.62
N ALA A 130 -10.16 17.30 16.80
CA ALA A 130 -9.89 16.54 18.02
C ALA A 130 -8.52 16.92 18.59
N THR A 131 -8.47 17.15 19.90
CA THR A 131 -7.24 17.45 20.64
C THR A 131 -7.13 16.51 21.83
N SER A 132 -5.95 15.95 22.05
CA SER A 132 -5.63 15.21 23.27
C SER A 132 -4.14 15.28 23.63
N PRO A 133 -3.74 14.91 24.86
CA PRO A 133 -2.33 14.94 25.29
C PRO A 133 -1.42 13.90 24.63
N SER A 134 -2.00 12.83 24.09
CA SER A 134 -1.24 11.75 23.47
C SER A 134 -1.99 11.10 22.33
N LEU A 135 -1.25 10.59 21.35
CA LEU A 135 -1.78 9.78 20.27
C LEU A 135 -0.90 8.54 20.06
N ASN A 136 -1.50 7.38 20.22
CA ASN A 136 -0.87 6.08 19.99
C ASN A 136 -1.41 5.39 18.74
N ARG A 137 -2.60 5.79 18.24
CA ARG A 137 -3.19 5.20 17.05
C ARG A 137 -4.09 6.19 16.28
N ALA A 138 -3.92 6.24 14.97
CA ALA A 138 -4.82 6.90 14.04
C ALA A 138 -5.31 5.87 13.01
N THR A 139 -6.61 5.63 12.98
CA THR A 139 -7.24 4.68 12.05
C THR A 139 -8.27 5.40 11.19
N LEU A 140 -8.20 5.21 9.88
CA LEU A 140 -9.22 5.61 8.91
C LEU A 140 -9.79 4.35 8.27
N LYS A 141 -11.11 4.16 8.34
CA LYS A 141 -11.85 3.14 7.58
C LYS A 141 -12.96 3.79 6.77
N GLY A 142 -12.70 4.08 5.50
CA GLY A 142 -13.67 4.76 4.64
C GLY A 142 -13.03 5.65 3.58
N SER A 143 -13.69 6.76 3.29
CA SER A 143 -13.35 7.66 2.18
C SER A 143 -13.13 9.12 2.59
N GLY A 144 -13.23 9.43 3.88
CA GLY A 144 -12.85 10.75 4.39
C GLY A 144 -11.38 10.77 4.79
N ASP A 145 -10.89 11.90 5.28
CA ASP A 145 -9.46 12.10 5.51
C ASP A 145 -9.10 12.28 6.98
N VAL A 146 -7.87 11.90 7.35
CA VAL A 146 -7.29 12.19 8.66
C VAL A 146 -6.06 13.07 8.51
N LYS A 147 -6.07 14.22 9.16
CA LYS A 147 -4.94 15.15 9.21
C LYS A 147 -4.35 15.25 10.61
N LEU A 148 -3.11 14.81 10.78
CA LEU A 148 -2.32 15.05 11.99
C LEU A 148 -1.63 16.42 11.84
N ASN A 149 -2.18 17.43 12.50
CA ASN A 149 -1.85 18.84 12.26
C ASN A 149 -0.80 19.42 13.24
N SER A 150 -0.19 18.57 14.05
CA SER A 150 0.87 18.94 14.99
C SER A 150 2.00 17.90 14.96
N ASP A 151 3.08 18.19 15.68
CA ASP A 151 4.04 17.15 16.03
C ASP A 151 3.34 16.06 16.87
N ILE A 152 3.72 14.81 16.63
CA ILE A 152 3.23 13.63 17.34
C ILE A 152 4.38 13.02 18.13
N THR A 153 4.25 12.97 19.45
CA THR A 153 5.19 12.31 20.35
C THR A 153 4.50 11.17 21.09
N SER A 154 5.03 9.95 20.95
CA SER A 154 4.48 8.76 21.61
C SER A 154 5.56 7.73 21.92
N ASP A 155 5.20 6.70 22.69
CA ASP A 155 6.07 5.53 22.81
C ASP A 155 5.93 4.63 21.57
N ASN A 156 4.70 4.38 21.15
CA ASN A 156 4.36 3.63 19.94
C ASN A 156 3.26 4.38 19.18
N LEU A 157 3.38 4.46 17.85
CA LEU A 157 2.36 5.04 16.98
C LEU A 157 1.94 4.02 15.91
N GLU A 158 0.63 3.83 15.77
CA GLU A 158 0.05 3.05 14.68
C GLU A 158 -0.79 3.97 13.77
N ILE A 159 -0.49 4.00 12.48
CA ILE A 159 -1.25 4.72 11.45
C ILE A 159 -1.81 3.68 10.48
N ASN A 160 -3.13 3.55 10.46
CA ASN A 160 -3.83 2.55 9.66
C ASN A 160 -4.85 3.23 8.74
N LEU A 161 -4.69 3.07 7.43
CA LEU A 161 -5.68 3.48 6.43
C LEU A 161 -6.30 2.23 5.82
N GLN A 162 -7.63 2.12 5.85
CA GLN A 162 -8.40 1.09 5.17
C GLN A 162 -9.50 1.73 4.33
N GLY A 163 -9.31 1.84 3.01
CA GLY A 163 -10.28 2.48 2.12
C GLY A 163 -9.62 3.41 1.11
N SER A 164 -10.28 4.53 0.81
CA SER A 164 -9.96 5.39 -0.33
C SER A 164 -9.70 6.85 0.02
N GLY A 165 -9.85 7.24 1.30
CA GLY A 165 -9.42 8.56 1.77
C GLY A 165 -7.96 8.55 2.21
N ASP A 166 -7.46 9.67 2.71
CA ASP A 166 -6.02 9.89 2.96
C ASP A 166 -5.69 10.09 4.45
N ILE A 167 -4.44 9.79 4.82
CA ILE A 167 -3.86 10.21 6.10
C ILE A 167 -2.64 11.09 5.85
N LYS A 168 -2.64 12.32 6.39
CA LYS A 168 -1.55 13.29 6.20
C LYS A 168 -1.01 13.77 7.54
N SER A 169 0.31 13.74 7.73
CA SER A 169 1.01 14.33 8.87
C SER A 169 1.78 15.58 8.46
N ASN A 170 1.41 16.72 9.05
CA ASN A 170 2.07 18.00 8.82
C ASN A 170 3.21 18.30 9.81
N GLY A 171 3.22 17.61 10.96
CA GLY A 171 4.26 17.73 11.97
C GLY A 171 5.21 16.54 11.97
N ASN A 172 6.26 16.66 12.78
CA ASN A 172 7.21 15.58 13.04
C ASN A 172 6.54 14.43 13.80
N ILE A 173 6.97 13.20 13.54
CA ILE A 173 6.57 12.01 14.29
C ILE A 173 7.80 11.51 15.06
N PHE A 174 7.69 11.55 16.38
CA PHE A 174 8.70 11.04 17.31
C PHE A 174 8.11 9.88 18.11
N CYS A 175 8.58 8.66 17.84
CA CYS A 175 8.24 7.50 18.66
C CYS A 175 9.45 7.02 19.46
N LYS A 176 9.31 6.80 20.77
CA LYS A 176 10.43 6.20 21.53
C LYS A 176 10.75 4.79 21.05
N ARG A 177 9.73 4.00 20.68
CA ARG A 177 9.86 2.59 20.30
C ARG A 177 9.47 2.37 18.84
N THR A 178 8.18 2.33 18.52
CA THR A 178 7.74 1.84 17.21
C THR A 178 6.84 2.80 16.46
N LEU A 179 7.06 2.92 15.16
CA LEU A 179 6.07 3.35 14.19
C LEU A 179 5.60 2.13 13.40
N LYS A 180 4.28 1.97 13.27
CA LYS A 180 3.67 1.03 12.33
C LYS A 180 2.70 1.79 11.44
N THR A 181 3.00 1.85 10.15
CA THR A 181 2.15 2.44 9.13
C THR A 181 1.64 1.34 8.21
N MET A 182 0.33 1.26 8.03
CA MET A 182 -0.32 0.30 7.15
C MET A 182 -1.38 0.99 6.30
N LEU A 183 -1.28 0.81 4.99
CA LEU A 183 -2.26 1.28 4.02
C LEU A 183 -2.88 0.08 3.33
N GLN A 184 -4.20 -0.09 3.45
CA GLN A 184 -5.01 -1.13 2.82
C GLN A 184 -6.13 -0.51 1.98
N GLY A 185 -5.88 -0.29 0.70
CA GLY A 185 -6.86 0.34 -0.18
C GLY A 185 -6.23 1.21 -1.27
N SER A 186 -6.91 2.29 -1.64
CA SER A 186 -6.57 3.12 -2.79
C SER A 186 -6.27 4.58 -2.45
N GLY A 187 -6.41 4.99 -1.20
CA GLY A 187 -6.00 6.33 -0.75
C GLY A 187 -4.53 6.35 -0.32
N ASP A 188 -4.04 7.49 0.17
CA ASP A 188 -2.61 7.74 0.38
C ASP A 188 -2.24 8.02 1.84
N ILE A 189 -0.99 7.74 2.22
CA ILE A 189 -0.41 8.19 3.48
C ILE A 189 0.81 9.08 3.21
N ASP A 190 0.72 10.36 3.58
CA ASP A 190 1.82 11.32 3.46
C ASP A 190 2.35 11.76 4.83
N LEU A 191 3.62 11.48 5.11
CA LEU A 191 4.34 11.96 6.29
C LEU A 191 5.34 13.04 5.86
N TYR A 192 4.89 14.31 5.86
CA TYR A 192 5.62 15.42 5.22
C TYR A 192 6.85 15.94 5.98
N LYS A 193 7.07 15.49 7.22
CA LYS A 193 8.19 15.93 8.08
C LYS A 193 9.01 14.75 8.56
N ASN A 194 9.77 14.93 9.64
CA ASN A 194 10.68 13.92 10.17
C ASN A 194 9.92 12.80 10.86
N VAL A 195 10.26 11.56 10.52
CA VAL A 195 9.88 10.37 11.27
C VAL A 195 11.12 9.85 12.00
N GLN A 196 11.09 9.85 13.33
CA GLN A 196 12.19 9.35 14.17
C GLN A 196 11.66 8.37 15.21
N CYS A 197 11.92 7.08 15.00
CA CYS A 197 11.45 6.00 15.88
C CYS A 197 12.51 4.89 16.00
N SER A 198 12.60 4.16 17.11
CA SER A 198 13.60 3.06 17.22
C SER A 198 13.38 1.97 16.16
N VAL A 199 12.12 1.66 15.88
CA VAL A 199 11.70 0.73 14.81
C VAL A 199 10.63 1.41 13.96
N ALA A 200 10.79 1.41 12.64
CA ALA A 200 9.81 1.93 11.70
C ALA A 200 9.37 0.83 10.73
N THR A 201 8.09 0.45 10.78
CA THR A 201 7.48 -0.50 9.85
C THR A 201 6.47 0.24 8.97
N VAL A 202 6.66 0.17 7.66
CA VAL A 202 5.81 0.79 6.65
C VAL A 202 5.32 -0.30 5.72
N THR A 203 4.02 -0.44 5.56
CA THR A 203 3.41 -1.48 4.72
C THR A 203 2.31 -0.89 3.85
N LEU A 204 2.48 -1.00 2.54
CA LEU A 204 1.45 -0.70 1.55
C LEU A 204 0.83 -2.03 1.07
N GLN A 205 -0.48 -2.17 1.19
CA GLN A 205 -1.28 -3.31 0.72
C GLN A 205 -2.46 -2.80 -0.12
N GLY A 206 -2.19 -2.37 -1.34
CA GLY A 206 -3.23 -1.76 -2.17
C GLY A 206 -2.67 -1.03 -3.38
N SER A 207 -3.41 -0.04 -3.85
CA SER A 207 -3.11 0.72 -5.06
C SER A 207 -2.81 2.20 -4.83
N GLY A 208 -2.93 2.69 -3.59
CA GLY A 208 -2.50 4.05 -3.23
C GLY A 208 -1.02 4.11 -2.87
N ASP A 209 -0.55 5.23 -2.37
CA ASP A 209 0.87 5.51 -2.14
C ASP A 209 1.20 5.78 -0.67
N ILE A 210 2.45 5.51 -0.28
CA ILE A 210 3.02 6.03 0.98
C ILE A 210 4.21 6.91 0.67
N LYS A 211 4.16 8.17 1.09
CA LYS A 211 5.26 9.13 0.93
C LYS A 211 5.78 9.56 2.30
N ILE A 212 7.08 9.38 2.53
CA ILE A 212 7.77 9.80 3.75
C ILE A 212 8.86 10.79 3.37
N GLN A 213 8.87 11.96 3.99
CA GLN A 213 9.90 12.96 3.69
C GLN A 213 11.27 12.50 4.18
N ASN A 214 11.37 12.19 5.48
CA ASN A 214 12.60 11.88 6.19
C ASN A 214 12.35 10.72 7.17
N MET A 215 13.20 9.70 7.19
CA MET A 215 13.10 8.59 8.14
C MET A 215 14.42 8.35 8.87
N THR A 216 14.37 8.30 10.20
CA THR A 216 15.46 7.88 11.09
C THR A 216 14.97 6.74 11.98
N ALA A 217 15.57 5.55 11.88
CA ALA A 217 15.25 4.44 12.77
C ALA A 217 16.39 3.48 13.01
N SER A 218 16.53 2.89 14.20
CA SER A 218 17.55 1.85 14.40
C SER A 218 17.29 0.62 13.50
N SER A 219 16.01 0.28 13.29
CA SER A 219 15.58 -0.74 12.34
C SER A 219 14.39 -0.26 11.50
N GLY A 220 14.55 -0.28 10.17
CA GLY A 220 13.52 0.06 9.20
C GLY A 220 13.02 -1.16 8.42
N SER A 221 11.72 -1.28 8.23
CA SER A 221 11.09 -2.29 7.37
C SER A 221 10.06 -1.62 6.46
N ILE A 222 10.36 -1.52 5.16
CA ILE A 222 9.46 -0.98 4.14
C ILE A 222 8.98 -2.12 3.26
N LYS A 223 7.67 -2.32 3.16
CA LYS A 223 7.07 -3.41 2.39
C LYS A 223 5.95 -2.90 1.48
N LEU A 224 6.09 -3.17 0.19
CA LEU A 224 5.07 -2.90 -0.80
C LEU A 224 4.45 -4.22 -1.25
N GLN A 225 3.13 -4.36 -1.10
CA GLN A 225 2.32 -5.53 -1.45
C GLN A 225 1.11 -5.09 -2.26
N GLY A 226 1.33 -4.65 -3.50
CA GLY A 226 0.26 -4.05 -4.30
C GLY A 226 0.75 -3.39 -5.58
N SER A 227 0.00 -2.41 -6.06
CA SER A 227 0.26 -1.71 -7.33
C SER A 227 0.57 -0.23 -7.20
N GLY A 228 0.42 0.37 -6.02
CA GLY A 228 0.89 1.74 -5.77
C GLY A 228 2.33 1.78 -5.29
N ASP A 229 2.80 2.94 -4.86
CA ASP A 229 4.23 3.20 -4.67
C ASP A 229 4.61 3.57 -3.22
N ILE A 230 5.88 3.35 -2.86
CA ILE A 230 6.46 3.85 -1.61
C ILE A 230 7.68 4.73 -1.91
N ASP A 231 7.60 6.00 -1.51
CA ASP A 231 8.67 6.98 -1.65
C ASP A 231 9.21 7.43 -0.29
N VAL A 232 10.53 7.28 -0.07
CA VAL A 232 11.26 8.02 0.98
C VAL A 232 12.13 9.07 0.31
N LYS A 233 11.76 10.35 0.45
CA LYS A 233 12.12 11.39 -0.51
C LYS A 233 13.48 12.06 -0.29
N GLU A 234 13.86 12.36 0.94
CA GLU A 234 15.07 13.17 1.19
C GLU A 234 16.17 12.34 1.84
N TYR A 235 15.90 11.61 2.92
CA TYR A 235 16.88 10.71 3.52
C TYR A 235 16.25 9.57 4.31
N CYS A 236 16.99 8.47 4.41
CA CYS A 236 16.63 7.27 5.16
C CYS A 236 17.82 6.78 6.00
N LYS A 237 17.92 7.22 7.25
CA LYS A 237 18.96 6.78 8.17
C LYS A 237 18.48 5.56 8.94
N SER A 238 19.13 4.41 8.77
CA SER A 238 18.80 3.24 9.58
C SER A 238 19.98 2.33 9.86
N GLY A 239 20.07 1.74 11.05
CA GLY A 239 21.11 0.72 11.30
C GLY A 239 20.93 -0.46 10.36
N GLU A 240 19.75 -1.07 10.41
CA GLU A 240 19.31 -2.17 9.55
C GLU A 240 18.07 -1.77 8.77
N LEU A 241 18.15 -1.80 7.43
CA LEU A 241 17.04 -1.50 6.54
C LEU A 241 16.62 -2.72 5.73
N THR A 242 15.36 -3.15 5.89
CA THR A 242 14.74 -4.17 5.04
C THR A 242 13.73 -3.53 4.11
N VAL A 243 13.84 -3.82 2.81
CA VAL A 243 12.95 -3.32 1.76
C VAL A 243 12.40 -4.51 0.98
N GLY A 244 11.08 -4.64 0.90
CA GLY A 244 10.42 -5.71 0.16
C GLY A 244 9.41 -5.15 -0.84
N LEU A 245 9.42 -5.65 -2.07
CA LEU A 245 8.43 -5.33 -3.09
C LEU A 245 7.85 -6.61 -3.65
N GLN A 246 6.57 -6.84 -3.38
CA GLN A 246 5.78 -7.93 -3.91
C GLN A 246 4.54 -7.36 -4.61
N GLY A 247 4.67 -7.08 -5.90
CA GLY A 247 3.62 -6.35 -6.62
C GLY A 247 4.12 -5.75 -7.92
N SER A 248 3.39 -4.76 -8.42
CA SER A 248 3.67 -4.10 -9.70
C SER A 248 3.95 -2.60 -9.59
N GLY A 249 3.80 -2.00 -8.40
CA GLY A 249 4.27 -0.64 -8.15
C GLY A 249 5.74 -0.61 -7.77
N ASP A 250 6.24 0.56 -7.36
CA ASP A 250 7.65 0.86 -7.21
C ASP A 250 8.02 1.27 -5.77
N VAL A 251 9.28 1.03 -5.40
CA VAL A 251 9.84 1.55 -4.15
C VAL A 251 11.06 2.41 -4.44
N LYS A 252 11.04 3.67 -4.02
CA LYS A 252 12.15 4.61 -4.16
C LYS A 252 12.60 5.15 -2.81
N ILE A 253 13.87 4.98 -2.51
CA ILE A 253 14.46 5.44 -1.24
C ILE A 253 15.72 6.24 -1.56
N LYS A 254 15.69 7.53 -1.21
CA LYS A 254 16.79 8.46 -1.42
C LYS A 254 17.68 8.59 -0.19
N ASN A 255 18.98 8.78 -0.43
CA ASN A 255 20.01 9.05 0.58
C ASN A 255 19.90 8.13 1.81
N ILE A 256 19.97 6.83 1.56
CA ILE A 256 20.12 5.80 2.59
C ILE A 256 21.45 6.03 3.31
N GLU A 257 21.43 5.96 4.64
CA GLU A 257 22.64 5.84 5.46
C GLU A 257 22.43 4.65 6.40
N SER A 258 23.10 3.53 6.14
CA SER A 258 22.91 2.31 6.93
C SER A 258 24.13 1.44 7.15
N THR A 259 24.07 0.56 8.16
CA THR A 259 25.04 -0.51 8.31
C THR A 259 24.73 -1.62 7.32
N SER A 260 23.47 -2.04 7.23
CA SER A 260 23.04 -3.08 6.31
C SER A 260 21.70 -2.77 5.66
N THR A 261 21.63 -3.05 4.36
CA THR A 261 20.44 -2.91 3.54
C THR A 261 20.11 -4.25 2.89
N ASN A 262 18.95 -4.81 3.19
CA ASN A 262 18.41 -6.01 2.55
C ASN A 262 17.21 -5.62 1.68
N ALA A 263 17.35 -5.74 0.37
CA ALA A 263 16.30 -5.41 -0.60
C ALA A 263 15.90 -6.64 -1.39
N GLU A 264 14.61 -6.98 -1.35
CA GLU A 264 14.04 -8.12 -2.08
C GLU A 264 12.88 -7.67 -2.99
N LEU A 265 13.04 -7.89 -4.30
CA LEU A 265 12.01 -7.68 -5.30
C LEU A 265 11.46 -9.02 -5.81
N SER A 266 10.21 -9.30 -5.44
CA SER A 266 9.43 -10.49 -5.80
C SER A 266 8.15 -10.06 -6.53
N GLY A 267 8.30 -9.25 -7.59
CA GLY A 267 7.21 -8.65 -8.36
C GLY A 267 7.65 -8.18 -9.75
N SER A 268 6.82 -7.38 -10.42
CA SER A 268 7.11 -6.84 -11.75
C SER A 268 7.50 -5.36 -11.75
N GLY A 269 7.34 -4.66 -10.62
CA GLY A 269 7.77 -3.26 -10.46
C GLY A 269 9.27 -3.12 -10.25
N ASP A 270 9.73 -1.93 -9.83
CA ASP A 270 11.14 -1.58 -9.70
C ASP A 270 11.48 -1.03 -8.30
N MET A 271 12.74 -1.20 -7.90
CA MET A 271 13.32 -0.51 -6.75
C MET A 271 14.38 0.49 -7.21
N GLU A 272 14.35 1.74 -6.70
CA GLU A 272 15.45 2.70 -6.84
C GLU A 272 16.00 3.07 -5.46
N LEU A 273 17.25 2.69 -5.19
CA LEU A 273 17.93 2.87 -3.92
C LEU A 273 19.20 3.71 -4.15
N SER A 274 19.42 4.73 -3.31
CA SER A 274 20.61 5.59 -3.37
C SER A 274 21.12 5.95 -1.98
N GLY A 275 22.40 6.31 -1.85
CA GLY A 275 23.05 6.64 -0.58
C GLY A 275 24.28 5.79 -0.29
N ASP A 276 24.53 5.49 0.99
CA ASP A 276 25.68 4.75 1.48
C ASP A 276 25.24 3.65 2.47
N THR A 277 25.82 2.46 2.31
CA THR A 277 25.63 1.33 3.24
C THR A 277 26.93 0.54 3.41
N GLN A 278 27.13 -0.21 4.50
CA GLN A 278 28.31 -1.08 4.58
C GLN A 278 28.06 -2.37 3.79
N THR A 279 26.93 -3.03 4.05
CA THR A 279 26.52 -4.25 3.35
C THR A 279 25.19 -4.08 2.63
N ALA A 280 25.15 -4.43 1.35
CA ALA A 280 23.92 -4.52 0.58
C ALA A 280 23.63 -5.96 0.16
N VAL A 281 22.48 -6.50 0.53
CA VAL A 281 21.94 -7.77 0.04
C VAL A 281 20.79 -7.45 -0.90
N LEU A 282 20.96 -7.75 -2.19
CA LEU A 282 19.99 -7.43 -3.24
C LEU A 282 19.50 -8.72 -3.88
N THR A 283 18.21 -9.02 -3.75
CA THR A 283 17.59 -10.22 -4.31
C THR A 283 16.46 -9.85 -5.25
N LEU A 284 16.58 -10.26 -6.50
CA LEU A 284 15.54 -10.13 -7.52
C LEU A 284 15.02 -11.52 -7.86
N ASN A 285 13.71 -11.78 -7.73
CA ASN A 285 13.11 -13.09 -7.99
C ASN A 285 12.22 -13.16 -9.24
N ASN A 286 12.06 -12.07 -10.01
CA ASN A 286 11.16 -12.03 -11.16
C ASN A 286 11.65 -11.08 -12.29
N SER A 287 10.76 -10.27 -12.89
CA SER A 287 11.04 -9.49 -14.10
C SER A 287 11.33 -8.00 -13.87
N GLY A 288 11.12 -7.51 -12.64
CA GLY A 288 11.42 -6.13 -12.26
C GLY A 288 12.92 -5.84 -12.14
N ASN A 289 13.29 -4.62 -11.75
CA ASN A 289 14.69 -4.20 -11.63
C ASN A 289 15.01 -3.61 -10.27
N ILE A 290 16.22 -3.88 -9.77
CA ILE A 290 16.77 -3.18 -8.61
C ILE A 290 17.86 -2.24 -9.11
N ARG A 291 17.61 -0.92 -9.00
CA ARG A 291 18.53 0.16 -9.34
C ARG A 291 19.19 0.69 -8.08
N ALA A 292 20.38 0.20 -7.79
CA ALA A 292 21.21 0.57 -6.64
C ALA A 292 22.61 1.04 -7.06
N ASP A 293 22.80 1.48 -8.31
CA ASP A 293 24.08 2.00 -8.81
C ASP A 293 24.44 3.38 -8.21
N LYS A 294 23.48 4.02 -7.54
CA LYS A 294 23.65 5.24 -6.73
C LYS A 294 23.73 4.94 -5.22
N MET A 295 23.73 3.67 -4.82
CA MET A 295 23.88 3.24 -3.43
C MET A 295 25.24 2.59 -3.25
N LYS A 296 26.20 3.34 -2.72
CA LYS A 296 27.58 2.88 -2.50
C LYS A 296 27.62 1.91 -1.32
N ALA A 297 28.12 0.70 -1.55
CA ALA A 297 28.32 -0.31 -0.53
C ALA A 297 29.77 -0.78 -0.46
N GLN A 298 30.25 -1.18 0.73
CA GLN A 298 31.54 -1.88 0.85
C GLN A 298 31.41 -3.28 0.24
N THR A 299 30.43 -4.03 0.74
CA THR A 299 30.11 -5.38 0.28
C THR A 299 28.73 -5.42 -0.35
N VAL A 300 28.64 -5.99 -1.55
CA VAL A 300 27.36 -6.29 -2.21
C VAL A 300 27.21 -7.79 -2.42
N LYS A 301 26.08 -8.34 -1.99
CA LYS A 301 25.60 -9.68 -2.35
C LYS A 301 24.38 -9.55 -3.24
N ALA A 302 24.54 -9.79 -4.53
CA ALA A 302 23.47 -9.63 -5.52
C ALA A 302 23.02 -10.99 -6.08
N THR A 303 21.73 -11.28 -6.05
CA THR A 303 21.15 -12.49 -6.64
C THR A 303 20.02 -12.12 -7.58
N VAL A 304 20.11 -12.54 -8.83
CA VAL A 304 19.03 -12.46 -9.81
C VAL A 304 18.48 -13.86 -10.04
N LYS A 305 17.18 -14.06 -9.84
CA LYS A 305 16.42 -15.23 -10.26
C LYS A 305 15.30 -14.72 -11.17
N GLY A 306 15.32 -15.03 -12.46
CA GLY A 306 14.34 -14.49 -13.41
C GLY A 306 14.96 -13.72 -14.58
N SER A 307 14.23 -12.72 -15.07
CA SER A 307 14.56 -12.02 -16.32
C SER A 307 14.94 -10.55 -16.15
N GLY A 308 14.76 -9.96 -14.98
CA GLY A 308 15.13 -8.57 -14.74
C GLY A 308 16.59 -8.36 -14.36
N ASP A 309 16.97 -7.12 -14.10
CA ASP A 309 18.36 -6.72 -13.84
C ASP A 309 18.57 -6.13 -12.44
N ILE A 310 19.79 -6.34 -11.91
CA ILE A 310 20.30 -5.58 -10.77
C ILE A 310 21.43 -4.66 -11.26
N THR A 311 21.37 -3.39 -10.89
CA THR A 311 22.51 -2.47 -10.97
C THR A 311 22.95 -2.09 -9.56
N CYS A 312 24.24 -2.13 -9.25
CA CYS A 312 24.75 -1.87 -7.89
C CYS A 312 26.07 -1.11 -7.88
N TYR A 313 26.49 -0.61 -6.72
CA TYR A 313 27.82 -0.02 -6.52
C TYR A 313 28.51 -0.69 -5.32
N ALA A 314 29.55 -1.48 -5.59
CA ALA A 314 30.41 -2.09 -4.58
C ALA A 314 31.81 -1.45 -4.59
N THR A 315 32.44 -1.29 -3.42
CA THR A 315 33.78 -0.71 -3.29
C THR A 315 34.85 -1.69 -2.88
N GLU A 316 34.51 -2.78 -2.20
CA GLU A 316 35.48 -3.77 -1.74
C GLU A 316 35.17 -5.17 -2.29
N GLU A 317 33.93 -5.65 -2.12
CA GLU A 317 33.53 -7.00 -2.53
C GLU A 317 32.18 -7.01 -3.24
N LEU A 318 32.10 -7.78 -4.33
CA LEU A 318 30.85 -8.13 -5.00
C LEU A 318 30.75 -9.65 -5.13
N VAL A 319 29.78 -10.24 -4.43
CA VAL A 319 29.36 -11.63 -4.66
C VAL A 319 28.07 -11.59 -5.46
N GLY A 320 28.10 -12.13 -6.68
CA GLY A 320 26.94 -12.08 -7.56
C GLY A 320 26.56 -13.44 -8.13
N ASN A 321 25.26 -13.72 -8.13
CA ASN A 321 24.70 -14.96 -8.65
C ASN A 321 23.53 -14.68 -9.59
N VAL A 322 23.56 -15.24 -10.81
CA VAL A 322 22.49 -15.09 -11.81
C VAL A 322 21.91 -16.45 -12.16
N LEU A 323 20.64 -16.65 -11.80
CA LEU A 323 19.81 -17.83 -12.04
C LEU A 323 18.67 -17.46 -13.01
N GLY A 324 18.99 -17.30 -14.29
CA GLY A 324 18.00 -16.97 -15.32
C GLY A 324 18.58 -16.19 -16.51
N SER A 325 17.72 -15.35 -17.10
CA SER A 325 18.02 -14.57 -18.30
C SER A 325 18.49 -13.14 -18.00
N GLY A 326 18.29 -12.66 -16.77
CA GLY A 326 18.71 -11.34 -16.34
C GLY A 326 20.23 -11.14 -16.21
N SER A 327 20.64 -9.98 -15.69
CA SER A 327 22.03 -9.61 -15.49
C SER A 327 22.29 -8.82 -14.21
N ILE A 328 23.55 -8.82 -13.77
CA ILE A 328 24.03 -7.91 -12.72
C ILE A 328 25.07 -6.99 -13.35
N ARG A 329 24.87 -5.67 -13.21
CA ARG A 329 25.84 -4.66 -13.62
C ARG A 329 26.30 -3.85 -12.42
N TYR A 330 27.59 -3.50 -12.33
CA TYR A 330 28.13 -2.86 -11.14
C TYR A 330 29.05 -1.67 -11.42
N LYS A 331 29.06 -0.70 -10.51
CA LYS A 331 30.05 0.38 -10.39
C LYS A 331 31.08 0.07 -9.30
N GLY A 332 32.22 0.75 -9.37
CA GLY A 332 33.34 0.65 -8.44
C GLY A 332 34.39 -0.37 -8.87
N GLU A 333 35.39 -0.59 -8.01
CA GLU A 333 36.51 -1.52 -8.25
C GLU A 333 36.55 -2.66 -7.21
N PRO A 334 35.46 -3.42 -7.02
CA PRO A 334 35.43 -4.49 -6.03
C PRO A 334 36.20 -5.73 -6.50
N LYS A 335 36.58 -6.58 -5.54
CA LYS A 335 36.90 -7.98 -5.81
C LYS A 335 35.59 -8.72 -6.16
N VAL A 336 35.48 -9.19 -7.41
CA VAL A 336 34.27 -9.86 -7.91
C VAL A 336 34.38 -11.37 -7.75
N GLN A 337 33.35 -11.98 -7.14
CA GLN A 337 33.11 -13.42 -7.10
C GLN A 337 31.78 -13.72 -7.82
N SER A 338 31.80 -14.52 -8.90
CA SER A 338 30.64 -14.66 -9.79
C SER A 338 30.46 -16.04 -10.41
N THR A 339 29.20 -16.40 -10.70
CA THR A 339 28.79 -17.61 -11.42
C THR A 339 28.53 -17.41 -12.93
N SER A 340 28.74 -16.21 -13.49
CA SER A 340 28.60 -15.74 -14.91
C SER A 340 27.58 -14.59 -15.07
N LYS A 341 27.68 -13.79 -16.15
CA LYS A 341 26.78 -12.65 -16.50
C LYS A 341 26.81 -11.45 -15.56
N ILE A 342 27.98 -11.15 -15.02
CA ILE A 342 28.24 -9.94 -14.25
C ILE A 342 29.22 -9.07 -15.00
N LYS A 343 28.88 -7.79 -15.19
CA LYS A 343 29.69 -6.84 -15.98
C LYS A 343 29.79 -5.48 -15.27
N PRO A 344 30.90 -4.75 -15.44
CA PRO A 344 30.94 -3.36 -15.02
C PRO A 344 29.92 -2.52 -15.81
N LEU A 345 29.46 -1.43 -15.20
CA LEU A 345 28.65 -0.36 -15.82
C LEU A 345 29.52 0.61 -16.62
#